data_AF-A0A353T9I7-F1
#
_entry.id   AF-A0A353T9I7-F1
#
_cell.length_a   1.000
_cell.length_b   1.000
_cell.length_c   1.000
_cell.angle_alpha   90.00
_cell.angle_beta   90.00
_cell.angle_gamma   90.00
#
_symmetry.space_group_name_H-M   'P 1'
#
loop_
_entity.id
_entity.type
_entity.pdbx_description
1 polymer ?
#
loop_
_entity_poly.entity_id
_entity_poly.type
_entity_poly.pdbx_seq_one_letter_code
_entity_poly.pdbx_strand_id
1 'polypeptide(L)'
;MLRRQLYHEADVLGKDVLKGSRYLLLKAPENLKANEDKNKDERARLQAALELNQPLATAYYMKERLRLLFDCVDRQQAEKELDAWIDGAQSSVINILKEAARKLLVWKPFILNWYKHPISTNKLEVVNRKIGLL
;
A
#
# COMPACT_ATOMS: atom_id res chain seq x y z
N MET A 1 -0.67 -6.37 -12.20
CA MET A 1 -0.09 -6.20 -10.85
C MET A 1 -1.10 -5.66 -9.85
N LEU A 2 -0.93 -6.02 -8.58
CA LEU A 2 -1.81 -5.69 -7.44
C LEU A 2 -2.30 -4.22 -7.44
N ARG A 3 -1.44 -3.27 -7.81
CA ARG A 3 -1.79 -1.84 -7.97
C ARG A 3 -2.96 -1.56 -8.93
N ARG A 4 -3.03 -2.25 -10.08
CA ARG A 4 -4.09 -2.10 -11.08
C ARG A 4 -5.42 -2.73 -10.65
N GLN A 5 -5.36 -3.79 -9.84
CA GLN A 5 -6.56 -4.46 -9.33
C GLN A 5 -7.12 -3.70 -8.11
N LEU A 6 -6.27 -3.16 -7.23
CA LEU A 6 -6.65 -2.26 -6.13
C LEU A 6 -7.38 -1.04 -6.69
N TYR A 7 -6.85 -0.52 -7.79
CA TYR A 7 -7.49 0.52 -8.60
C TYR A 7 -8.87 0.10 -9.10
N HIS A 8 -9.01 -1.08 -9.70
CA HIS A 8 -10.26 -1.50 -10.32
C HIS A 8 -11.36 -1.79 -9.29
N GLU A 9 -11.02 -2.38 -8.15
CA GLU A 9 -11.96 -2.60 -7.05
C GLU A 9 -12.34 -1.28 -6.36
N ALA A 10 -11.38 -0.37 -6.13
CA ALA A 10 -11.69 0.93 -5.56
C ALA A 10 -12.54 1.81 -6.50
N ASP A 11 -12.33 1.72 -7.81
CA ASP A 11 -13.14 2.39 -8.83
C ASP A 11 -14.58 1.85 -8.83
N VAL A 12 -14.76 0.53 -8.71
CA VAL A 12 -16.09 -0.10 -8.51
C VAL A 12 -16.76 0.36 -7.21
N LEU A 13 -15.99 0.60 -6.15
CA LEU A 13 -16.48 0.95 -4.81
C LEU A 13 -16.71 2.46 -4.58
N GLY A 14 -16.25 3.36 -5.46
CA GLY A 14 -16.47 4.81 -5.29
C GLY A 14 -16.12 5.67 -6.50
N LYS A 15 -16.84 5.43 -7.60
CA LYS A 15 -16.67 6.00 -8.95
C LYS A 15 -16.51 7.52 -9.05
N ASP A 16 -17.11 8.31 -8.15
CA ASP A 16 -17.14 9.77 -8.33
C ASP A 16 -15.99 10.53 -7.65
N VAL A 17 -15.47 10.02 -6.53
CA VAL A 17 -14.47 10.73 -5.71
C VAL A 17 -13.04 10.55 -6.26
N LEU A 18 -12.81 9.49 -7.01
CA LEU A 18 -11.50 9.14 -7.54
C LEU A 18 -11.08 9.99 -8.76
N LYS A 19 -12.02 10.68 -9.40
CA LYS A 19 -11.77 11.41 -10.66
C LYS A 19 -10.85 12.62 -10.41
N GLY A 20 -9.55 12.43 -10.64
CA GLY A 20 -8.51 13.45 -10.46
C GLY A 20 -7.56 13.18 -9.29
N SER A 21 -7.93 12.31 -8.36
CA SER A 21 -7.14 11.94 -7.17
C SER A 21 -6.48 10.56 -7.29
N ARG A 22 -6.78 9.82 -8.37
CA ARG A 22 -6.26 8.47 -8.69
C ARG A 22 -4.75 8.29 -8.51
N TYR A 23 -3.96 9.23 -8.99
CA TYR A 23 -2.50 9.13 -8.94
C TYR A 23 -1.93 9.40 -7.54
N LEU A 24 -2.69 10.05 -6.65
CA LEU A 24 -2.28 10.38 -5.28
C LEU A 24 -2.11 9.12 -4.42
N LEU A 25 -2.98 8.13 -4.60
CA LEU A 25 -2.91 6.83 -3.92
C LEU A 25 -1.61 6.06 -4.22
N LEU A 26 -0.99 6.35 -5.37
CA LEU A 26 0.22 5.68 -5.84
C LEU A 26 1.49 6.32 -5.27
N LYS A 27 1.41 7.57 -4.80
CA LYS A 27 2.52 8.27 -4.19
C LYS A 27 2.77 7.73 -2.78
N ALA A 28 4.02 7.84 -2.35
CA ALA A 28 4.34 7.76 -0.93
C ALA A 28 3.94 9.09 -0.28
N PRO A 29 3.49 9.10 1.00
CA PRO A 29 3.07 10.32 1.71
C PRO A 29 4.07 11.48 1.62
N GLU A 30 5.37 11.17 1.69
CA GLU A 30 6.47 12.13 1.58
C GLU A 30 6.56 12.80 0.19
N ASN A 31 6.02 12.17 -0.85
CA ASN A 31 6.03 12.67 -2.23
C ASN A 31 4.77 13.46 -2.60
N LEU A 32 3.82 13.63 -1.66
CA LEU A 32 2.64 14.46 -1.85
C LEU A 32 3.02 15.94 -1.75
N LYS A 33 2.68 16.70 -2.79
CA LYS A 33 2.99 18.13 -2.90
C LYS A 33 2.03 18.97 -2.06
N ALA A 34 2.60 19.80 -1.20
CA ALA A 34 1.85 20.81 -0.47
C ALA A 34 1.51 22.01 -1.37
N ASN A 35 0.36 22.64 -1.14
CA ASN A 35 -0.02 23.88 -1.81
C ASN A 35 -0.88 24.76 -0.87
N GLU A 36 -0.77 26.08 -0.99
CA GLU A 36 -1.62 27.01 -0.24
C GLU A 36 -3.10 26.93 -0.66
N ASP A 37 -3.35 26.63 -1.94
CA ASP A 37 -4.69 26.34 -2.46
C ASP A 37 -5.04 24.88 -2.14
N LYS A 38 -6.04 24.67 -1.27
CA LYS A 38 -6.53 23.34 -0.87
C LYS A 38 -6.96 22.47 -2.05
N ASN A 39 -7.42 23.06 -3.15
CA ASN A 39 -7.81 22.32 -4.36
C ASN A 39 -6.60 21.83 -5.18
N LYS A 40 -5.40 22.33 -4.89
CA LYS A 40 -4.13 21.91 -5.50
C LYS A 40 -3.24 21.14 -4.54
N ASP A 41 -3.50 21.24 -3.24
CA ASP A 41 -2.81 20.48 -2.21
C ASP A 41 -3.12 18.99 -2.32
N GLU A 42 -2.08 18.20 -2.62
CA GLU A 42 -2.25 16.77 -2.87
C GLU A 42 -2.60 15.98 -1.61
N ARG A 43 -2.20 16.48 -0.42
CA ARG A 43 -2.51 15.82 0.86
C ARG A 43 -3.97 16.04 1.22
N ALA A 44 -4.46 17.26 1.10
CA ALA A 44 -5.85 17.62 1.35
C ALA A 44 -6.79 16.86 0.41
N ARG A 45 -6.44 16.77 -0.88
CA ARG A 45 -7.22 16.02 -1.89
C ARG A 45 -7.22 14.52 -1.63
N LEU A 46 -6.07 13.97 -1.23
CA LEU A 46 -6.00 12.56 -0.84
C LEU A 46 -6.86 12.29 0.38
N GLN A 47 -6.75 13.13 1.42
CA GLN A 47 -7.51 12.99 2.66
C GLN A 47 -9.03 13.04 2.38
N ALA A 48 -9.49 14.03 1.62
CA ALA A 48 -10.90 14.12 1.21
C ALA A 48 -11.36 12.87 0.45
N ALA A 49 -10.50 12.29 -0.39
CA ALA A 49 -10.82 11.08 -1.12
C ALA A 49 -10.96 9.85 -0.20
N LEU A 50 -10.14 9.75 0.84
CA LEU A 50 -10.18 8.66 1.82
C LEU A 50 -11.42 8.79 2.72
N GLU A 51 -11.78 10.00 3.15
CA GLU A 51 -12.96 10.27 4.00
C GLU A 51 -14.28 9.87 3.32
N LEU A 52 -14.36 10.05 2.01
CA LEU A 52 -15.57 9.77 1.24
C LEU A 52 -15.71 8.29 0.84
N ASN A 53 -14.68 7.46 0.99
CA ASN A 53 -14.69 6.06 0.56
C ASN A 53 -13.93 5.15 1.54
N GLN A 54 -14.67 4.55 2.47
CA GLN A 54 -14.15 3.63 3.49
C GLN A 54 -13.37 2.43 2.91
N PRO A 55 -13.88 1.71 1.90
CA PRO A 55 -13.11 0.66 1.25
C PRO A 55 -11.78 1.15 0.65
N LEU A 56 -11.78 2.33 0.01
CA LEU A 56 -10.58 2.95 -0.52
C LEU A 56 -9.60 3.32 0.60
N ALA A 57 -10.09 3.87 1.70
CA ALA A 57 -9.28 4.19 2.88
C ALA A 57 -8.62 2.92 3.44
N THR A 58 -9.40 1.86 3.63
CA THR A 58 -8.90 0.56 4.10
C THR A 58 -7.79 0.03 3.19
N ALA A 59 -8.04 0.00 1.88
CA ALA A 59 -7.06 -0.41 0.88
C ALA A 59 -5.77 0.43 0.92
N TYR A 60 -5.90 1.76 1.04
CA TYR A 60 -4.78 2.68 1.13
C TYR A 60 -3.93 2.43 2.39
N TYR A 61 -4.55 2.35 3.56
CA TYR A 61 -3.83 2.12 4.82
C TYR A 61 -3.17 0.74 4.85
N MET A 62 -3.83 -0.29 4.32
CA MET A 62 -3.23 -1.62 4.21
C MET A 62 -2.00 -1.60 3.30
N LYS A 63 -2.04 -0.89 2.17
CA LYS A 63 -0.85 -0.69 1.33
C LYS A 63 0.27 0.04 2.10
N GLU A 64 -0.03 1.10 2.85
CA GLU A 64 0.98 1.82 3.62
C GLU A 64 1.61 0.97 4.73
N ARG A 65 0.83 0.11 5.41
CA ARG A 65 1.37 -0.84 6.39
C ARG A 65 2.41 -1.79 5.78
N LEU A 66 2.20 -2.29 4.55
CA LEU A 66 3.21 -3.10 3.85
C LEU A 66 4.45 -2.30 3.46
N ARG A 67 4.31 -1.01 3.15
CA ARG A 67 5.45 -0.14 2.84
C ARG A 67 6.36 0.01 4.05
N LEU A 68 5.75 0.28 5.20
CA LEU A 68 6.44 0.46 6.49
C LEU A 68 6.96 -0.85 7.08
N LEU A 69 6.54 -2.00 6.55
CA LEU A 69 7.00 -3.31 7.01
C LEU A 69 8.53 -3.44 7.00
N PHE A 70 9.20 -2.85 6.02
CA PHE A 70 10.66 -2.90 5.87
C PHE A 70 11.39 -1.86 6.73
N ASP A 71 10.65 -0.91 7.33
CA ASP A 71 11.18 0.08 8.26
C ASP A 71 11.11 -0.41 9.72
N CYS A 72 10.55 -1.60 9.98
CA CYS A 72 10.58 -2.22 11.30
C CYS A 72 12.01 -2.43 11.77
N VAL A 73 12.26 -2.25 13.08
CA VAL A 73 13.61 -2.28 13.67
C VAL A 73 14.23 -3.68 13.61
N ASP A 74 13.40 -4.71 13.80
CA ASP A 74 13.85 -6.08 13.88
C ASP A 74 12.86 -7.06 13.22
N ARG A 75 13.34 -8.28 12.98
CA ARG A 75 12.57 -9.35 12.35
C ARG A 75 11.30 -9.71 13.13
N GLN A 76 11.33 -9.68 14.46
CA GLN A 76 10.17 -10.05 15.27
C GLN A 76 9.04 -9.02 15.13
N GLN A 77 9.38 -7.73 15.09
CA GLN A 77 8.41 -6.66 14.83
C GLN A 77 7.83 -6.79 13.43
N ALA A 78 8.67 -7.01 12.41
CA ALA A 78 8.20 -7.22 11.04
C ALA A 78 7.31 -8.48 10.93
N GLU A 79 7.63 -9.55 11.64
CA GLU A 79 6.80 -10.77 11.67
C GLU A 79 5.43 -10.51 12.27
N LYS A 80 5.37 -9.85 13.45
CA LYS A 80 4.11 -9.47 14.10
C LYS A 80 3.26 -8.57 13.20
N GLU A 81 3.88 -7.57 12.57
CA GLU A 81 3.14 -6.68 11.67
C GLU A 81 2.66 -7.38 10.41
N LEU A 82 3.47 -8.28 9.83
CA LEU A 82 3.06 -9.05 8.67
C LEU A 82 1.91 -10.00 9.00
N ASP A 83 1.91 -10.62 10.18
CA ASP A 83 0.79 -11.45 10.65
C ASP A 83 -0.48 -10.62 10.86
N ALA A 84 -0.38 -9.53 11.62
CA ALA A 84 -1.50 -8.61 11.82
C ALA A 84 -2.03 -8.02 10.50
N TRP A 85 -1.15 -7.83 9.51
CA TRP A 85 -1.55 -7.41 8.17
C TRP A 85 -2.34 -8.50 7.45
N ILE A 86 -1.85 -9.75 7.45
CA ILE A 86 -2.50 -10.88 6.80
C ILE A 86 -3.89 -11.12 7.40
N ASP A 87 -4.00 -11.11 8.73
CA ASP A 87 -5.28 -11.31 9.43
C ASP A 87 -6.30 -10.21 9.08
N GLY A 88 -5.87 -8.94 9.09
CA GLY A 88 -6.69 -7.81 8.68
C GLY A 88 -7.12 -7.89 7.21
N ALA A 89 -6.24 -8.36 6.33
CA ALA A 89 -6.52 -8.49 4.91
C ALA A 89 -7.49 -9.65 4.60
N GLN A 90 -7.40 -10.77 5.33
CA GLN A 90 -8.31 -11.91 5.17
C GLN A 90 -9.73 -11.61 5.66
N SER A 91 -9.85 -10.86 6.75
CA SER A 91 -11.13 -10.45 7.34
C SER A 91 -11.79 -9.28 6.60
N SER A 92 -11.05 -8.55 5.76
CA SER A 92 -11.60 -7.48 4.93
C SER A 92 -12.66 -7.98 3.95
N VAL A 93 -13.62 -7.13 3.58
CA VAL A 93 -14.56 -7.41 2.48
C VAL A 93 -13.96 -7.20 1.08
N ILE A 94 -12.74 -6.63 1.02
CA ILE A 94 -12.06 -6.26 -0.22
C ILE A 94 -11.30 -7.47 -0.76
N ASN A 95 -11.72 -7.99 -1.92
CA ASN A 95 -11.19 -9.24 -2.46
C ASN A 95 -9.70 -9.16 -2.81
N ILE A 96 -9.20 -8.02 -3.30
CA ILE A 96 -7.77 -7.91 -3.57
C ILE A 96 -6.92 -8.01 -2.30
N LEU A 97 -7.41 -7.53 -1.16
CA LEU A 97 -6.69 -7.68 0.10
C LEU A 97 -6.63 -9.16 0.50
N LYS A 98 -7.73 -9.91 0.35
CA LYS A 98 -7.74 -11.36 0.59
C LYS A 98 -6.74 -12.10 -0.30
N GLU A 99 -6.70 -11.77 -1.59
CA GLU A 99 -5.75 -12.37 -2.53
C GLU A 99 -4.29 -12.03 -2.18
N ALA A 100 -4.03 -10.79 -1.79
CA ALA A 100 -2.71 -10.37 -1.32
C ALA A 100 -2.30 -11.12 -0.05
N ALA A 101 -3.20 -11.30 0.92
CA ALA A 101 -2.95 -12.08 2.12
C ALA A 101 -2.55 -13.52 1.82
N ARG A 102 -3.26 -14.20 0.90
CA ARG A 102 -2.90 -15.58 0.49
C ARG A 102 -1.49 -15.66 -0.09
N LYS A 103 -1.11 -14.68 -0.92
CA LYS A 103 0.25 -14.60 -1.47
C LYS A 103 1.28 -14.32 -0.38
N LEU A 104 1.00 -13.35 0.50
CA LEU A 104 1.92 -12.98 1.57
C LEU A 104 2.14 -14.09 2.59
N LEU A 105 1.13 -14.93 2.88
CA LEU A 105 1.31 -16.14 3.68
C LEU A 105 2.39 -17.06 3.11
N VAL A 106 2.34 -17.33 1.81
CA VAL A 106 3.31 -18.17 1.12
C VAL A 106 4.70 -17.51 1.09
N TRP A 107 4.75 -16.19 0.92
CA TRP A 107 6.00 -15.43 0.78
C TRP A 107 6.61 -14.96 2.11
N LYS A 108 5.87 -15.07 3.22
CA LYS A 108 6.26 -14.59 4.56
C LYS A 108 7.68 -15.02 4.97
N PRO A 109 8.10 -16.29 4.81
CA PRO A 109 9.46 -16.71 5.18
C PRO A 109 10.54 -15.97 4.40
N PHE A 110 10.30 -15.68 3.11
CA PHE A 110 11.23 -14.97 2.24
C PHE A 110 11.29 -13.48 2.58
N ILE A 111 10.15 -12.86 2.85
CA ILE A 111 10.06 -11.45 3.27
C ILE A 111 10.84 -11.25 4.57
N LEU A 112 10.61 -12.10 5.57
CA LEU A 112 11.30 -12.01 6.86
C LEU A 112 12.80 -12.36 6.77
N ASN A 113 13.23 -13.07 5.72
CA ASN A 113 14.64 -13.33 5.50
C ASN A 113 15.44 -12.07 5.12
N TRP A 114 14.76 -11.02 4.63
CA TRP A 114 15.36 -9.71 4.37
C TRP A 114 16.05 -9.13 5.62
N TYR A 115 15.48 -9.37 6.81
CA TYR A 115 16.05 -8.93 8.09
C TYR A 115 17.30 -9.68 8.53
N LYS A 116 17.52 -10.90 8.02
CA LYS A 116 18.73 -11.69 8.32
C LYS A 116 19.87 -11.35 7.36
N HIS A 117 19.53 -11.03 6.11
CA HIS A 117 20.47 -10.71 5.05
C HIS A 117 19.98 -9.47 4.30
N PRO A 118 20.15 -8.26 4.86
CA PRO A 118 19.74 -7.04 4.20
C PRO A 118 20.54 -6.92 2.90
N ILE A 119 19.85 -7.10 1.77
CA ILE A 119 20.42 -6.79 0.46
C ILE A 119 20.53 -5.27 0.41
N SER A 120 21.75 -4.74 0.21
CA SER A 120 21.96 -3.30 0.15
C SER A 120 20.97 -2.62 -0.80
N THR A 121 20.40 -1.52 -0.31
CA THR A 121 19.30 -0.73 -0.89
C THR A 121 19.43 -0.45 -2.38
N ASN A 122 20.65 -0.33 -2.91
CA ASN A 122 20.93 -0.14 -4.34
C ASN A 122 20.37 -1.26 -5.23
N LYS A 123 20.38 -2.53 -4.77
CA LYS A 123 19.82 -3.64 -5.56
C LYS A 123 18.29 -3.69 -5.49
N LEU A 124 17.71 -3.23 -4.39
CA LEU A 124 16.25 -3.19 -4.16
C LEU A 124 15.57 -2.06 -4.93
N GLU A 125 16.19 -0.89 -5.09
CA GLU A 125 15.66 0.16 -5.97
C GLU A 125 15.53 -0.29 -7.42
N VAL A 126 16.51 -1.06 -7.92
CA VAL A 126 16.48 -1.62 -9.27
C VAL A 126 15.34 -2.64 -9.41
N VAL A 127 15.10 -3.45 -8.39
CA VAL A 127 13.99 -4.43 -8.36
C VAL A 127 12.63 -3.71 -8.24
N ASN A 128 12.51 -2.70 -7.37
CA ASN A 128 11.30 -1.90 -7.21
C ASN A 128 10.95 -1.09 -8.48
N ARG A 129 11.95 -0.58 -9.21
CA ARG A 129 11.74 0.03 -10.54
C ARG A 129 11.27 -1.00 -11.57
N LYS A 130 11.85 -2.19 -11.61
CA LYS A 130 11.44 -3.26 -12.54
C LYS A 130 10.03 -3.78 -12.25
N ILE A 131 9.67 -3.91 -10.97
CA ILE A 131 8.31 -4.22 -10.56
C ILE A 131 7.38 -3.06 -10.89
N GLY A 132 7.78 -1.79 -10.74
CA GLY A 132 6.95 -0.65 -11.16
C GLY A 132 6.69 -0.52 -12.66
N LEU A 133 7.47 -1.21 -13.50
CA LEU A 133 7.42 -1.15 -14.98
C LEU A 133 6.64 -2.30 -15.65
N LEU A 134 6.09 -3.25 -14.87
CA LEU A 134 5.17 -4.30 -15.34
C LEU A 134 3.69 -3.89 -15.16
#